data_AF-A0A072NJL2-F1
#
_entry.id   AF-A0A072NJL2-F1
#
_cell.length_a   1.000
_cell.length_b   1.000
_cell.length_c   1.000
_cell.angle_alpha   90.00
_cell.angle_beta   90.00
_cell.angle_gamma   90.00
#
_symmetry.space_group_name_H-M   'P 1'
#
loop_
_entity.id
_entity.type
_entity.pdbx_description
1 polymer ?
#
loop_
_entity_poly.entity_id
_entity_poly.type
_entity_poly.pdbx_seq_one_letter_code
_entity_poly.pdbx_strand_id
1 'polypeptide(L)'
;MIISQTLEEKVKQQIETVYDPEIDTINIVDLGMLGNVSILAKKVTVELLPTFLGCPALGIIKENVIKAISELNEVEEVVVNYINTPPWTSASITEKGREALKQFGIAPPPIQLESDGSWQVDCPYCGSPYNTLENIFGPSACRSLLYCKECKNPFEAMKPISIL
;
A
#
# COMPACT_ATOMS: atom_id res chain seq x y z
N MET A 1 13.14 33.80 -0.67
CA MET A 1 13.53 33.05 0.54
C MET A 1 13.71 31.60 0.13
N ILE A 2 14.91 31.05 0.23
CA ILE A 2 15.14 29.62 0.02
C ILE A 2 14.74 28.95 1.33
N ILE A 3 13.58 28.31 1.36
CA ILE A 3 13.17 27.50 2.51
C ILE A 3 14.05 26.25 2.45
N SER A 4 15.00 26.13 3.37
CA SER A 4 15.79 24.89 3.50
C SER A 4 14.87 23.80 4.01
N GLN A 5 14.76 22.72 3.26
CA GLN A 5 13.97 21.55 3.62
C GLN A 5 14.57 20.85 4.86
N THR A 6 13.71 20.45 5.79
CA THR A 6 14.10 19.70 6.99
C THR A 6 14.51 18.27 6.62
N LEU A 7 15.32 17.63 7.48
CA LEU A 7 15.69 16.22 7.28
C LEU A 7 14.45 15.31 7.26
N GLU A 8 13.45 15.60 8.09
CA GLU A 8 12.18 14.84 8.12
C GLU A 8 11.45 14.90 6.78
N GLU A 9 11.34 16.08 6.17
CA GLU A 9 10.71 16.23 4.85
C GLU A 9 11.51 15.51 3.76
N LYS A 10 12.85 15.54 3.80
CA LYS A 10 13.68 14.80 2.85
C LYS A 10 13.49 13.29 2.99
N VAL A 11 13.45 12.78 4.22
CA VAL A 11 13.21 11.36 4.49
C VAL A 11 11.83 10.95 3.97
N LYS A 12 10.78 11.73 4.24
CA LYS A 12 9.43 11.44 3.72
C LYS A 12 9.42 11.38 2.18
N GLN A 13 10.06 12.33 1.50
CA GLN A 13 10.17 12.32 0.04
C GLN A 13 10.92 11.08 -0.49
N GLN A 14 11.98 10.63 0.19
CA GLN A 14 12.66 9.41 -0.20
C GLN A 14 11.76 8.18 -0.05
N ILE A 15 10.99 8.10 1.04
CA ILE A 15 10.04 6.99 1.27
C ILE A 15 8.93 6.97 0.19
N GLU A 16 8.47 8.15 -0.27
CA GLU A 16 7.48 8.25 -1.37
C GLU A 16 7.98 7.70 -2.71
N THR A 17 9.30 7.55 -2.90
CA THR A 17 9.88 6.92 -4.09
C THR A 17 9.94 5.39 -4.02
N VAL A 18 9.55 4.79 -2.89
CA VAL A 18 9.56 3.33 -2.72
C VAL A 18 8.23 2.74 -3.15
N TYR A 19 8.26 1.98 -4.25
CA TYR A 19 7.08 1.32 -4.83
C TYR A 19 6.91 -0.12 -4.34
N ASP A 20 5.65 -0.59 -4.32
CA ASP A 20 5.34 -1.98 -4.05
C ASP A 20 5.91 -2.86 -5.19
N PRO A 21 6.77 -3.85 -4.91
CA PRO A 21 7.37 -4.70 -5.94
C PRO A 21 6.37 -5.56 -6.72
N GLU A 22 5.18 -5.81 -6.17
CA GLU A 22 4.11 -6.53 -6.84
C GLU A 22 3.12 -5.61 -7.58
N ILE A 23 3.10 -4.32 -7.25
CA ILE A 23 2.19 -3.29 -7.81
C ILE A 23 3.00 -2.01 -8.06
N ASP A 24 3.68 -1.94 -9.20
CA ASP A 24 4.65 -0.88 -9.52
C ASP A 24 4.05 0.52 -9.75
N THR A 25 2.72 0.65 -9.78
CA THR A 25 2.02 1.92 -9.92
C THR A 25 1.77 2.64 -8.59
N ILE A 26 1.92 1.96 -7.45
CA ILE A 26 1.62 2.50 -6.11
C ILE A 26 2.85 2.48 -5.20
N ASN A 27 3.10 3.60 -4.54
CA ASN A 27 4.14 3.68 -3.50
C ASN A 27 3.61 3.25 -2.13
N ILE A 28 4.52 2.88 -1.24
CA ILE A 28 4.16 2.35 0.08
C ILE A 28 3.45 3.40 0.98
N VAL A 29 3.61 4.69 0.71
CA VAL A 29 2.93 5.77 1.43
C VAL A 29 1.47 5.85 1.00
N ASP A 30 1.22 5.86 -0.31
CA ASP A 30 -0.12 5.87 -0.90
C ASP A 30 -0.89 4.57 -0.64
N LEU A 31 -0.19 3.44 -0.49
CA LEU A 31 -0.74 2.17 -0.03
C LEU A 31 -1.05 2.16 1.49
N GLY A 32 -0.64 3.20 2.22
CA GLY A 32 -0.90 3.33 3.65
C GLY A 32 -0.03 2.43 4.53
N MET A 33 1.12 1.98 4.04
CA MET A 33 2.06 1.15 4.80
C MET A 33 2.95 1.98 5.73
N LEU A 34 3.08 3.29 5.52
CA LEU A 34 3.94 4.12 6.35
C LEU A 34 3.30 4.37 7.72
N GLY A 35 3.95 3.88 8.78
CA GLY A 35 3.63 4.17 10.16
C GLY A 35 4.40 5.40 10.66
N ASN A 36 5.14 5.24 11.76
CA ASN A 36 5.93 6.32 12.33
C ASN A 36 7.30 6.45 11.66
N VAL A 37 7.80 7.69 11.58
CA VAL A 37 9.18 8.01 11.21
C VAL A 37 9.78 8.81 12.35
N SER A 38 10.83 8.28 12.97
CA SER A 38 11.56 8.95 14.05
C SER A 38 13.01 9.20 13.65
N ILE A 39 13.49 10.40 13.96
CA ILE A 39 14.85 10.83 13.65
C ILE A 39 15.53 11.25 14.95
N LEU A 40 16.61 10.56 15.29
CA LEU A 40 17.43 10.89 16.46
C LEU A 40 18.86 11.14 15.99
N ALA A 41 19.30 12.40 16.05
CA ALA A 41 20.56 12.86 15.47
C ALA A 41 20.66 12.49 13.97
N LYS A 42 21.43 11.44 13.63
CA LYS A 42 21.65 10.96 12.25
C LYS A 42 21.10 9.55 12.01
N LYS A 43 20.32 9.03 12.96
CA LYS A 43 19.66 7.73 12.88
C LYS A 43 18.19 7.92 12.53
N VAL A 44 17.74 7.27 11.47
CA VAL A 44 16.35 7.26 11.03
C VAL A 44 15.75 5.89 11.33
N THR A 45 14.63 5.87 12.07
CA THR A 45 13.85 4.65 12.29
C THR A 45 12.49 4.80 11.62
N VAL A 46 12.17 3.88 10.71
CA VAL A 46 10.89 3.83 9.98
C VAL A 46 10.12 2.60 10.43
N GLU A 47 8.88 2.81 10.82
CA GLU A 47 7.91 1.75 11.10
C GLU A 47 7.00 1.58 9.89
N LEU A 48 6.87 0.34 9.43
CA LEU A 48 6.00 -0.03 8.32
C LEU A 48 4.92 -1.00 8.78
N LEU A 49 3.74 -0.86 8.19
CA LEU A 49 2.56 -1.66 8.40
C LEU A 49 2.40 -2.60 7.20
N PRO A 50 2.61 -3.92 7.36
CA PRO A 50 2.44 -4.85 6.25
C PRO A 50 0.95 -4.95 5.86
N THR A 51 0.65 -4.88 4.56
CA THR A 51 -0.72 -5.04 4.05
C THR A 51 -1.28 -6.45 4.30
N PHE A 52 -0.40 -7.45 4.41
CA PHE A 52 -0.72 -8.82 4.77
C PHE A 52 0.46 -9.49 5.49
N LEU A 53 0.16 -10.32 6.49
CA LEU A 53 1.16 -11.07 7.24
C LEU A 53 1.78 -12.18 6.39
N GLY A 54 3.09 -12.13 6.16
CA GLY A 54 3.79 -13.12 5.34
C GLY A 54 3.83 -12.77 3.85
N CYS A 55 3.58 -11.51 3.49
CA CYS A 55 3.85 -11.02 2.14
C CYS A 55 5.33 -11.25 1.77
N PRO A 56 5.65 -11.91 0.65
CA PRO A 56 7.02 -12.20 0.24
C PRO A 56 7.81 -10.93 -0.10
N ALA A 57 7.12 -9.84 -0.48
CA ALA A 57 7.74 -8.58 -0.88
C ALA A 57 8.28 -7.74 0.31
N LEU A 58 7.97 -8.09 1.56
CA LEU A 58 8.35 -7.28 2.73
C LEU A 58 9.87 -7.11 2.88
N GLY A 59 10.65 -8.14 2.53
CA GLY A 59 12.12 -8.03 2.53
C GLY A 59 12.61 -6.99 1.52
N ILE A 60 12.08 -7.04 0.30
CA ILE A 60 12.43 -6.13 -0.79
C ILE A 60 12.03 -4.69 -0.46
N ILE A 61 10.80 -4.49 0.05
CA ILE A 61 10.33 -3.17 0.47
C ILE A 61 11.26 -2.58 1.55
N LYS A 62 11.63 -3.40 2.55
CA LYS A 62 12.54 -2.98 3.61
C LYS A 62 13.89 -2.53 3.07
N GLU A 63 14.48 -3.32 2.17
CA GLU A 63 15.76 -2.98 1.54
C GLU A 63 15.66 -1.70 0.70
N ASN A 64 14.57 -1.53 -0.05
CA ASN A 64 14.33 -0.33 -0.85
C ASN A 64 14.19 0.93 0.01
N VAL A 65 13.49 0.86 1.15
CA VAL A 65 13.38 1.98 2.10
C VAL A 65 14.74 2.33 2.69
N ILE A 66 15.52 1.32 3.14
CA ILE A 66 16.87 1.54 3.66
C ILE A 66 17.71 2.25 2.61
N LYS A 67 17.72 1.72 1.37
CA LYS A 67 18.49 2.29 0.26
C LYS A 67 18.11 3.74 -0.04
N ALA A 68 16.81 4.03 -0.20
CA ALA A 68 16.33 5.37 -0.53
C ALA A 68 16.72 6.41 0.54
N ILE A 69 16.60 6.06 1.82
CA ILE A 69 16.96 6.97 2.91
C ILE A 69 18.48 7.12 3.04
N SER A 70 19.24 6.05 2.81
CA SER A 70 20.71 6.08 2.86
C SER A 70 21.36 6.94 1.77
N GLU A 71 20.63 7.37 0.75
CA GLU A 71 21.13 8.34 -0.24
C GLU A 71 21.25 9.77 0.34
N LEU A 72 20.65 10.03 1.51
CA LEU A 72 20.77 11.30 2.20
C LEU A 72 22.09 11.37 3.00
N ASN A 73 23.00 12.26 2.60
CA ASN A 73 24.30 12.47 3.26
C ASN A 73 24.21 12.81 4.77
N GLU A 74 23.04 13.26 5.23
CA GLU A 74 22.76 13.63 6.62
C GLU A 74 22.43 12.41 7.52
N VAL A 75 22.21 11.23 6.93
CA VAL A 75 21.83 10.00 7.61
C VAL A 75 23.00 9.02 7.67
N GLU A 76 23.30 8.51 8.86
CA GLU A 76 24.37 7.52 9.08
C GLU A 76 23.82 6.10 9.31
N GLU A 77 22.61 5.98 9.85
CA GLU A 77 21.98 4.68 10.15
C GLU A 77 20.49 4.73 9.82
N VAL A 78 20.00 3.68 9.14
CA VAL A 78 18.58 3.49 8.83
C VAL A 78 18.12 2.15 9.41
N VAL A 79 17.07 2.20 10.22
CA VAL A 79 16.41 1.02 10.79
C VAL A 79 14.98 0.97 10.30
N VAL A 80 14.57 -0.14 9.70
CA VAL A 80 13.19 -0.35 9.24
C VAL A 80 12.60 -1.55 9.98
N ASN A 81 11.49 -1.31 10.66
CA ASN A 81 10.76 -2.31 11.44
C ASN A 81 9.35 -2.48 10.91
N TYR A 82 8.89 -3.73 10.85
CA TYR A 82 7.47 -4.01 10.62
C TYR A 82 6.74 -4.08 11.96
N ILE A 83 5.67 -3.31 12.08
CA ILE A 83 4.79 -3.30 13.25
C ILE A 83 3.42 -3.86 12.87
N ASN A 84 2.74 -4.48 13.83
CA ASN A 84 1.40 -5.05 13.65
C ASN A 84 0.35 -4.40 14.56
N THR A 85 0.75 -3.38 15.34
CA THR A 85 -0.13 -2.68 16.29
C THR A 85 0.10 -1.17 16.17
N PRO A 86 -0.90 -0.38 15.74
CA PRO A 86 -2.17 -0.84 15.18
C PRO A 86 -1.93 -1.64 13.87
N PRO A 87 -2.83 -2.54 13.46
CA PRO A 87 -2.67 -3.26 12.20
C PRO A 87 -3.00 -2.35 11.01
N TRP A 88 -2.48 -2.71 9.84
CA TRP A 88 -2.86 -2.06 8.58
C TRP A 88 -4.35 -2.26 8.30
N THR A 89 -4.99 -1.23 7.74
CA THR A 89 -6.39 -1.32 7.29
C THR A 89 -6.51 -0.79 5.87
N SER A 90 -7.48 -1.32 5.13
CA SER A 90 -7.80 -0.83 3.78
C SER A 90 -8.20 0.66 3.72
N ALA A 91 -8.62 1.24 4.85
CA ALA A 91 -8.89 2.67 4.99
C ALA A 91 -7.62 3.54 4.98
N SER A 92 -6.43 2.93 5.17
CA SER A 92 -5.15 3.65 5.12
C SER A 92 -4.72 4.01 3.69
N ILE A 93 -5.34 3.43 2.66
CA ILE A 93 -5.00 3.71 1.25
C ILE A 93 -5.49 5.11 0.89
N THR A 94 -4.59 5.95 0.39
CA THR A 94 -4.92 7.32 -0.04
C THR A 94 -5.77 7.32 -1.31
N GLU A 95 -6.44 8.43 -1.64
CA GLU A 95 -7.19 8.52 -2.91
C GLU A 95 -6.28 8.27 -4.12
N LYS A 96 -5.07 8.84 -4.10
CA LYS A 96 -4.05 8.58 -5.13
C LYS A 96 -3.65 7.11 -5.18
N GLY A 97 -3.54 6.44 -4.04
CA GLY A 97 -3.32 5.00 -3.97
C GLY A 97 -4.47 4.19 -4.58
N ARG A 98 -5.72 4.59 -4.32
CA ARG A 98 -6.90 3.95 -4.92
C ARG A 98 -6.93 4.12 -6.44
N GLU A 99 -6.54 5.28 -6.95
CA GLU A 99 -6.38 5.51 -8.38
C GLU A 99 -5.24 4.69 -8.98
N ALA A 100 -4.09 4.61 -8.31
CA ALA A 100 -2.95 3.81 -8.74
C ALA A 100 -3.32 2.31 -8.84
N LEU A 101 -4.04 1.77 -7.85
CA LEU A 101 -4.57 0.40 -7.92
C LEU A 101 -5.42 0.19 -9.18
N LYS A 102 -6.34 1.12 -9.48
CA LYS A 102 -7.16 1.04 -10.71
C LYS A 102 -6.30 1.09 -11.98
N GLN A 103 -5.27 1.94 -12.01
CA GLN A 103 -4.34 2.02 -13.15
C GLN A 103 -3.59 0.71 -13.40
N PHE A 104 -3.26 -0.03 -12.34
CA PHE A 104 -2.69 -1.37 -12.44
C PHE A 104 -3.71 -2.44 -12.88
N GLY A 105 -5.01 -2.15 -12.79
CA GLY A 105 -6.09 -3.12 -13.03
C GLY A 105 -6.56 -3.86 -11.77
N ILE A 106 -6.21 -3.35 -10.58
CA ILE A 106 -6.72 -3.84 -9.30
C ILE A 106 -7.87 -2.95 -8.82
N ALA A 107 -9.01 -3.55 -8.52
CA ALA A 107 -10.10 -2.85 -7.86
C ALA A 107 -9.70 -2.50 -6.41
N PRO A 108 -9.75 -1.21 -6.01
CA PRO A 108 -9.47 -0.84 -4.63
C PRO A 108 -10.54 -1.40 -3.68
N PRO A 109 -10.19 -1.68 -2.42
CA PRO A 109 -11.12 -2.23 -1.45
C PRO A 109 -12.26 -1.24 -1.16
N PRO A 110 -13.49 -1.68 -0.86
CA PRO A 110 -14.57 -0.76 -0.55
C PRO A 110 -14.29 0.03 0.73
N ILE A 111 -14.81 1.25 0.79
CA ILE A 111 -14.66 2.14 1.95
C ILE A 111 -15.52 1.65 3.13
N GLN A 112 -16.65 0.99 2.83
CA GLN A 112 -17.56 0.44 3.83
C GLN A 112 -17.79 -1.04 3.54
N LEU A 113 -17.69 -1.84 4.59
CA LEU A 113 -18.08 -3.24 4.58
C LEU A 113 -19.58 -3.34 4.85
N GLU A 114 -20.25 -4.28 4.20
CA GLU A 114 -21.63 -4.62 4.54
C GLU A 114 -21.67 -5.32 5.91
N SER A 115 -22.78 -5.18 6.62
CA SER A 115 -22.93 -5.73 7.98
C SER A 115 -22.83 -7.27 8.05
N ASP A 116 -23.01 -7.96 6.93
CA ASP A 116 -22.91 -9.41 6.82
C ASP A 116 -21.49 -9.88 6.42
N GLY A 117 -20.53 -8.96 6.31
CA GLY A 117 -19.15 -9.23 5.88
C GLY A 117 -19.00 -9.40 4.37
N SER A 118 -20.09 -9.24 3.60
CA SER A 118 -19.99 -9.13 2.15
C SER A 118 -19.37 -7.79 1.76
N TRP A 119 -18.76 -7.77 0.59
CA TRP A 119 -18.12 -6.59 0.07
C TRP A 119 -18.27 -6.56 -1.45
N GLN A 120 -18.44 -5.35 -1.98
CA GLN A 120 -18.57 -5.10 -3.40
C GLN A 120 -17.51 -4.10 -3.82
N VAL A 121 -17.04 -4.24 -5.06
CA VAL A 121 -16.08 -3.32 -5.67
C VAL A 121 -16.53 -2.99 -7.06
N ASP A 122 -16.15 -1.81 -7.54
CA ASP A 122 -16.35 -1.44 -8.94
C ASP A 122 -15.23 -2.03 -9.80
N CYS A 123 -15.58 -2.46 -11.01
CA CYS A 123 -14.59 -2.90 -11.99
C CYS A 123 -13.57 -1.78 -12.28
N PRO A 124 -12.26 -2.03 -12.18
CA PRO A 124 -11.24 -1.00 -12.34
C PRO A 124 -11.16 -0.48 -13.79
N TYR A 125 -11.70 -1.23 -14.75
CA TYR A 125 -11.64 -0.89 -16.17
C TYR A 125 -12.83 -0.07 -16.68
N CYS A 126 -14.04 -0.34 -16.18
CA CYS A 126 -15.27 0.27 -16.70
C CYS A 126 -16.14 0.92 -15.61
N GLY A 127 -15.77 0.80 -14.34
CA GLY A 127 -16.53 1.34 -13.21
C GLY A 127 -17.84 0.60 -12.90
N SER A 128 -18.13 -0.51 -13.58
CA SER A 128 -19.37 -1.25 -13.34
C SER A 128 -19.30 -2.03 -12.00
N PRO A 129 -20.32 -1.91 -11.13
CA PRO A 129 -20.45 -2.74 -9.94
C PRO A 129 -20.94 -4.16 -10.30
N TYR A 130 -21.32 -4.41 -11.56
CA TYR A 130 -21.85 -5.70 -11.99
C TYR A 130 -20.73 -6.71 -12.22
N ASN A 131 -20.33 -7.39 -11.15
CA ASN A 131 -19.28 -8.41 -11.18
C ASN A 131 -19.63 -9.63 -10.30
N THR A 132 -18.85 -10.70 -10.46
CA THR A 132 -18.89 -11.89 -9.61
C THR A 132 -17.53 -12.19 -9.03
N LEU A 133 -17.52 -12.65 -7.79
CA LEU A 133 -16.36 -13.23 -7.14
C LEU A 133 -16.15 -14.65 -7.68
N GLU A 134 -15.07 -14.85 -8.43
CA GLU A 134 -14.72 -16.15 -9.01
C GLU A 134 -13.82 -16.96 -8.07
N ASN A 135 -12.86 -16.28 -7.43
CA ASN A 135 -11.97 -16.92 -6.46
C ASN A 135 -11.59 -15.95 -5.34
N ILE A 136 -11.76 -16.38 -4.09
CA ILE A 136 -11.31 -15.65 -2.91
C ILE A 136 -9.78 -15.59 -2.79
N PHE A 137 -9.04 -16.37 -3.56
CA PHE A 137 -7.58 -16.35 -3.60
C PHE A 137 -7.09 -15.79 -4.94
N GLY A 138 -6.20 -14.80 -4.88
CA GLY A 138 -5.46 -14.24 -6.02
C GLY A 138 -3.96 -14.53 -5.92
N PRO A 139 -3.13 -13.79 -6.68
CA PRO A 139 -1.66 -13.99 -6.70
C PRO A 139 -1.00 -13.75 -5.34
N SER A 140 -1.52 -12.80 -4.56
CA SER A 140 -1.16 -12.59 -3.17
C SER A 140 -2.38 -12.67 -2.26
N ALA A 141 -2.16 -12.95 -0.97
CA ALA A 141 -3.26 -13.24 -0.05
C ALA A 141 -4.20 -12.06 0.18
N CYS A 142 -3.73 -10.82 -0.02
CA CYS A 142 -4.55 -9.62 0.00
C CYS A 142 -5.39 -9.43 -1.27
N ARG A 143 -5.24 -10.26 -2.32
CA ARG A 143 -5.96 -10.15 -3.60
C ARG A 143 -6.97 -11.27 -3.83
N SER A 144 -8.03 -10.98 -4.57
CA SER A 144 -9.06 -11.92 -5.03
C SER A 144 -9.29 -11.76 -6.52
N LEU A 145 -9.83 -12.79 -7.19
CA LEU A 145 -10.16 -12.75 -8.61
C LEU A 145 -11.67 -12.60 -8.82
N LEU A 146 -12.04 -11.60 -9.60
CA LEU A 146 -13.42 -11.26 -9.95
C LEU A 146 -13.60 -11.22 -11.46
N TYR A 147 -14.84 -11.35 -11.92
CA TYR A 147 -15.22 -11.22 -13.32
C TYR A 147 -16.26 -10.11 -13.49
N CYS A 148 -15.96 -9.11 -14.32
CA CYS A 148 -16.94 -8.07 -14.65
C CYS A 148 -17.90 -8.57 -15.71
N LYS A 149 -19.19 -8.58 -15.37
CA LYS A 149 -20.25 -9.01 -16.29
C LYS A 149 -20.64 -7.94 -17.31
N GLU A 150 -20.23 -6.69 -17.12
CA GLU A 150 -20.46 -5.61 -18.09
C GLU A 150 -19.41 -5.65 -19.20
N CYS A 151 -18.14 -5.38 -18.88
CA CYS A 151 -17.06 -5.32 -19.87
C CYS A 151 -16.41 -6.68 -20.18
N LYS A 152 -16.85 -7.76 -19.53
CA LYS A 152 -16.41 -9.15 -19.75
C LYS A 152 -14.94 -9.42 -19.44
N ASN A 153 -14.30 -8.59 -18.61
CA ASN A 153 -12.91 -8.77 -18.20
C ASN A 153 -12.80 -9.43 -16.82
N PRO A 154 -11.87 -10.39 -16.63
CA PRO A 154 -11.41 -10.76 -15.30
C PRO A 154 -10.55 -9.64 -14.71
N PHE A 155 -10.62 -9.44 -13.40
CA PHE A 155 -9.81 -8.45 -12.70
C PHE A 155 -9.49 -8.90 -11.27
N GLU A 156 -8.44 -8.31 -10.70
CA GLU A 156 -8.07 -8.51 -9.32
C GLU A 156 -8.74 -7.46 -8.44
N ALA A 157 -9.15 -7.83 -7.23
CA ALA A 157 -9.59 -6.87 -6.22
C ALA A 157 -8.77 -7.04 -4.95
N MET A 158 -8.34 -5.93 -4.38
CA MET A 158 -7.73 -5.94 -3.06
C MET A 158 -8.84 -6.18 -2.01
N LYS A 159 -8.63 -7.18 -1.16
CA LYS A 159 -9.59 -7.53 -0.11
C LYS A 159 -9.71 -6.40 0.90
N PRO A 160 -10.92 -6.12 1.41
CA PRO A 160 -11.06 -5.29 2.58
C PRO A 160 -10.45 -6.03 3.78
N ILE A 161 -9.41 -5.45 4.35
CA ILE A 161 -8.88 -5.87 5.65
C ILE A 161 -9.33 -4.81 6.63
N SER A 162 -10.26 -5.19 7.50
CA SER A 162 -10.72 -4.41 8.63
C SER A 162 -10.55 -5.28 9.88
N ILE A 163 -9.91 -4.72 10.90
CA ILE A 163 -9.99 -5.17 12.29
C ILE A 163 -11.37 -4.81 12.84
N LEU A 164 -12.44 -5.41 12.30
CA LEU A 164 -13.66 -5.56 13.08
C LEU A 164 -13.42 -6.60 14.17
#